data_AF-A0AAW5SCC0-F1
#
_entry.id   AF-A0AAW5SCC0-F1
#
_cell.length_a   1.000
_cell.length_b   1.000
_cell.length_c   1.000
_cell.angle_alpha   90.00
_cell.angle_beta   90.00
_cell.angle_gamma   90.00
#
_symmetry.space_group_name_H-M   'P 1'
#
loop_
_entity.id
_entity.type
_entity.pdbx_description
1 polymer ?
#
loop_
_entity_poly.entity_id
_entity_poly.type
_entity_poly.pdbx_seq_one_letter_code
_entity_poly.pdbx_strand_id
1 'polypeptide(L)'
;MAVSLCVPPRAGELCAAVRFLVRRDSVVIELTARHRITGVEWDPDERAVAMVVEITDPQTARPVDVRIDVLAKGAPRADSRCTLIGEIDRDGTRFDVVGTYLGVVADEN
;
A
#
# COMPACT_ATOMS: atom_id res chain seq x y z
N MET A 1 -3.72 -10.66 6.22
CA MET A 1 -4.17 -11.22 4.93
C MET A 1 -3.45 -10.44 3.84
N ALA A 2 -3.00 -11.08 2.77
CA ALA A 2 -2.28 -10.39 1.71
C ALA A 2 -3.24 -9.75 0.70
N VAL A 3 -2.95 -8.52 0.27
CA VAL A 3 -3.83 -7.70 -0.59
C VAL A 3 -3.04 -7.16 -1.77
N SER A 4 -3.68 -7.07 -2.95
CA SER A 4 -3.11 -6.39 -4.12
C SER A 4 -4.06 -5.26 -4.53
N LEU A 5 -3.50 -4.09 -4.85
CA LEU A 5 -4.29 -2.92 -5.27
C LEU A 5 -4.46 -2.82 -6.79
N CYS A 6 -3.63 -3.53 -7.56
CA CYS A 6 -3.73 -3.58 -9.03
C CYS A 6 -3.89 -5.03 -9.53
N VAL A 7 -2.78 -5.77 -9.66
CA VAL A 7 -2.80 -7.19 -10.05
C VAL A 7 -1.92 -7.99 -9.07
N PRO A 8 -2.33 -9.19 -8.62
CA PRO A 8 -1.45 -10.04 -7.84
C PRO A 8 -0.28 -10.61 -8.68
N PRO A 9 0.88 -10.90 -8.08
CA PRO A 9 1.95 -11.63 -8.76
C PRO A 9 1.49 -13.02 -9.22
N ARG A 10 2.04 -13.48 -10.34
CA ARG A 10 1.79 -14.83 -10.87
C ARG A 10 2.39 -15.88 -9.94
N ALA A 11 1.84 -17.09 -9.98
CA ALA A 11 2.41 -18.21 -9.24
C ALA A 11 3.86 -18.45 -9.72
N GLY A 12 4.81 -18.49 -8.77
CA GLY A 12 6.24 -18.66 -9.07
C GLY A 12 6.97 -17.42 -9.57
N GLU A 13 6.32 -16.27 -9.66
CA GLU A 13 6.97 -15.00 -10.01
C GLU A 13 7.87 -14.53 -8.87
N LEU A 14 9.11 -14.17 -9.18
CA LEU A 14 10.06 -13.66 -8.19
C LEU A 14 9.61 -12.27 -7.73
N CYS A 15 9.52 -12.11 -6.41
CA CYS A 15 9.15 -10.85 -5.78
C CYS A 15 10.18 -10.47 -4.71
N ALA A 16 10.49 -9.19 -4.61
CA ALA A 16 11.30 -8.63 -3.52
C ALA A 16 10.36 -8.03 -2.46
N ALA A 17 10.64 -8.29 -1.18
CA ALA A 17 9.93 -7.64 -0.08
C ALA A 17 10.56 -6.27 0.19
N VAL A 18 9.76 -5.22 0.05
CA VAL A 18 10.15 -3.83 0.29
C VAL A 18 9.31 -3.25 1.41
N ARG A 19 9.95 -2.56 2.36
CA ARG A 19 9.30 -1.87 3.47
C ARG A 19 9.13 -0.39 3.11
N PHE A 20 7.89 0.07 3.04
CA PHE A 20 7.52 1.46 2.82
C PHE A 20 7.09 2.10 4.14
N LEU A 21 7.58 3.30 4.43
CA LEU A 21 7.15 4.09 5.59
C LEU A 21 6.13 5.15 5.17
N VAL A 22 4.88 4.96 5.55
CA VAL A 22 3.80 5.92 5.34
C VAL A 22 3.78 6.89 6.53
N ARG A 23 4.49 8.01 6.35
CA ARG A 23 4.67 9.05 7.39
C ARG A 23 3.52 10.08 7.48
N ARG A 24 2.62 10.07 6.52
CA ARG A 24 1.46 10.97 6.44
C ARG A 24 0.19 10.15 6.46
N ASP A 25 -0.92 10.75 6.91
CA ASP A 25 -2.23 10.08 6.91
C ASP A 25 -2.75 9.83 5.49
N SER A 26 -2.17 10.47 4.47
CA SER A 26 -2.40 10.17 3.06
C SER A 26 -1.12 10.38 2.25
N VAL A 27 -0.77 9.41 1.41
CA VAL A 27 0.42 9.46 0.53
C VAL A 27 0.16 8.73 -0.78
N VAL A 28 0.69 9.24 -1.88
CA VAL A 28 0.77 8.50 -3.15
C VAL A 28 2.15 7.87 -3.24
N ILE A 29 2.18 6.57 -3.55
CA ILE A 29 3.41 5.82 -3.79
C ILE A 29 3.29 5.09 -5.13
N GLU A 30 4.44 4.93 -5.79
CA GLU A 30 4.56 4.11 -6.98
C GLU A 30 4.84 2.66 -6.57
N LEU A 31 4.09 1.72 -7.15
CA LEU A 31 4.34 0.28 -7.05
C LEU A 31 4.39 -0.34 -8.44
N THR A 32 4.95 -1.53 -8.55
CA THR A 32 4.78 -2.34 -9.77
C THR A 32 3.33 -2.76 -9.91
N ALA A 33 2.82 -2.81 -11.15
CA ALA A 33 1.44 -3.23 -11.44
C ALA A 33 1.10 -4.62 -10.86
N ARG A 34 2.10 -5.50 -10.79
CA ARG A 34 2.04 -6.75 -10.04
C ARG A 34 2.71 -6.57 -8.67
N HIS A 35 1.93 -6.60 -7.60
CA HIS A 35 2.45 -6.50 -6.25
C HIS A 35 1.52 -7.18 -5.26
N ARG A 36 2.02 -7.45 -4.06
CA ARG A 36 1.24 -8.00 -2.95
C ARG A 36 1.68 -7.35 -1.65
N ILE A 37 0.78 -6.61 -1.02
CA ILE A 37 0.95 -6.08 0.33
C ILE A 37 0.73 -7.22 1.31
N THR A 38 1.74 -7.54 2.10
CA THR A 38 1.73 -8.70 3.00
C THR A 38 1.57 -8.33 4.47
N GLY A 39 1.85 -7.07 4.83
CA GLY A 39 1.69 -6.58 6.19
C GLY A 39 1.62 -5.06 6.28
N VAL A 40 0.91 -4.61 7.30
CA VAL A 40 0.92 -3.23 7.79
C VAL A 40 1.05 -3.25 9.30
N GLU A 41 1.92 -2.41 9.84
CA GLU A 41 2.12 -2.25 11.28
C GLU A 41 2.43 -0.79 11.61
N TRP A 42 2.11 -0.36 12.83
CA TRP A 42 2.62 0.90 13.36
C TRP A 42 4.06 0.67 13.81
N ASP A 43 4.99 1.47 13.28
CA ASP A 43 6.38 1.50 13.68
C ASP A 43 6.58 2.65 14.68
N PRO A 44 6.78 2.36 15.99
CA PRO A 44 6.90 3.39 17.01
C PRO A 44 8.23 4.15 16.90
N ASP A 45 9.29 3.52 16.41
CA ASP A 45 10.62 4.12 16.27
C ASP A 45 10.62 5.12 15.11
N GLU A 46 10.01 4.74 13.99
CA GLU A 46 9.86 5.60 12.81
C GLU A 46 8.69 6.58 12.91
N ARG A 47 7.79 6.36 13.89
CA ARG A 47 6.51 7.05 14.06
C ARG A 47 5.70 7.09 12.76
N ALA A 48 5.61 5.96 12.09
CA ALA A 48 5.01 5.81 10.78
C ALA A 48 4.32 4.46 10.63
N VAL A 49 3.45 4.33 9.63
CA VAL A 49 2.95 2.99 9.25
C VAL A 49 4.00 2.32 8.38
N ALA A 50 4.51 1.18 8.82
CA ALA A 50 5.36 0.33 8.01
C ALA A 50 4.48 -0.63 7.20
N MET A 51 4.58 -0.55 5.88
CA MET A 51 3.88 -1.42 4.95
C MET A 51 4.90 -2.30 4.23
N VAL A 52 4.74 -3.62 4.31
CA VAL A 52 5.58 -4.59 3.60
C VAL A 52 4.89 -4.99 2.32
N VAL A 53 5.57 -4.80 1.20
CA VAL A 53 5.06 -5.09 -0.14
C VAL A 53 6.03 -5.98 -0.87
N GLU A 54 5.54 -7.13 -1.34
CA GLU A 54 6.19 -7.94 -2.35
C GLU A 54 5.96 -7.27 -3.72
N ILE A 55 7.03 -6.77 -4.33
CA ILE A 55 7.00 -6.16 -5.68
C ILE A 55 7.72 -7.07 -6.67
N THR A 56 7.16 -7.19 -7.88
CA THR A 56 7.85 -7.86 -8.99
C THR A 56 8.99 -7.00 -9.52
N ASP A 57 9.80 -7.53 -10.43
CA ASP A 57 10.89 -6.77 -11.06
C ASP A 57 10.38 -5.47 -11.73
N PRO A 58 10.77 -4.28 -11.25
CA PRO A 58 10.36 -3.00 -11.83
C PRO A 58 10.80 -2.80 -13.29
N GLN A 59 11.82 -3.53 -13.76
CA GLN A 59 12.27 -3.44 -15.16
C GLN A 59 11.30 -4.12 -16.13
N THR A 60 10.47 -5.05 -15.64
CA THR A 60 9.54 -5.84 -16.47
C THR A 60 8.07 -5.59 -16.14
N ALA A 61 7.79 -4.91 -15.02
CA ALA A 61 6.45 -4.56 -14.60
C ALA A 61 6.19 -3.06 -14.73
N ARG A 62 5.09 -2.68 -15.38
CA ARG A 62 4.67 -1.29 -15.51
C ARG A 62 4.44 -0.65 -14.12
N PRO A 63 4.91 0.58 -13.87
CA PRO A 63 4.62 1.28 -12.62
C PRO A 63 3.16 1.76 -12.57
N VAL A 64 2.61 1.77 -11.36
CA VAL A 64 1.27 2.26 -11.04
C VAL A 64 1.29 3.14 -9.80
N ASP A 65 0.48 4.18 -9.81
CA ASP A 65 0.25 5.00 -8.64
C ASP A 65 -0.84 4.40 -7.75
N VAL A 66 -0.53 4.31 -6.47
CA VAL A 66 -1.51 3.95 -5.43
C VAL A 66 -1.50 5.00 -4.33
N ARG A 67 -2.69 5.38 -3.85
CA ARG A 67 -2.83 6.20 -2.64
C ARG A 67 -3.01 5.29 -1.44
N ILE A 68 -2.23 5.51 -0.39
CA ILE A 68 -2.41 4.88 0.92
C ILE A 68 -2.95 5.94 1.87
N ASP A 69 -4.06 5.62 2.51
CA ASP A 69 -4.70 6.46 3.53
C ASP A 69 -4.73 5.72 4.88
N VAL A 70 -4.43 6.44 5.96
CA VAL A 70 -4.51 5.97 7.35
C VAL A 70 -5.68 6.70 8.00
N LEU A 71 -6.77 5.99 8.22
CA LEU A 71 -8.04 6.56 8.66
C LEU A 71 -8.36 6.09 10.07
N ALA A 72 -8.96 6.96 10.90
CA ALA A 72 -9.52 6.49 12.17
C ALA A 72 -10.50 5.35 11.90
N LYS A 73 -10.51 4.32 12.76
CA LYS A 73 -11.35 3.13 12.55
C LYS A 73 -12.81 3.50 12.30
N GLY A 74 -13.36 3.05 11.16
CA GLY A 74 -14.74 3.31 10.76
C GLY A 74 -15.02 4.72 10.22
N ALA A 75 -14.00 5.55 10.03
CA ALA A 75 -14.16 6.85 9.38
C ALA A 75 -14.63 6.69 7.92
N PRO A 76 -15.36 7.67 7.37
CA PRO A 76 -15.75 7.66 5.96
C PRO A 76 -14.53 7.61 5.05
N ARG A 77 -14.60 6.78 4.02
CA ARG A 77 -13.54 6.66 3.03
C ARG A 77 -13.77 7.67 1.91
N ALA A 78 -12.71 8.38 1.52
CA ALA A 78 -12.79 9.43 0.50
C ALA A 78 -13.10 8.89 -0.91
N ASP A 79 -12.71 7.65 -1.21
CA ASP A 79 -12.97 6.97 -2.49
C ASP A 79 -13.65 5.63 -2.20
N SER A 80 -14.80 5.35 -2.84
CA SER A 80 -15.51 4.07 -2.68
C SER A 80 -14.74 2.88 -3.25
N ARG A 81 -13.74 3.11 -4.11
CA ARG A 81 -12.87 2.08 -4.71
C ARG A 81 -11.70 1.67 -3.82
N CYS A 82 -11.54 2.28 -2.65
CA CYS A 82 -10.45 1.91 -1.76
C CYS A 82 -10.65 0.51 -1.15
N THR A 83 -9.53 -0.18 -0.96
CA THR A 83 -9.46 -1.53 -0.40
C THR A 83 -8.83 -1.47 0.97
N LEU A 84 -9.41 -2.18 1.95
CA LEU A 84 -8.79 -2.32 3.27
C LEU A 84 -7.54 -3.20 3.15
N ILE A 85 -6.40 -2.65 3.56
CA ILE A 85 -5.12 -3.37 3.60
C ILE A 85 -4.97 -4.07 4.96
N GLY A 86 -5.28 -3.35 6.04
CA GLY A 86 -5.22 -3.88 7.39
C GLY A 86 -5.57 -2.84 8.44
N GLU A 87 -5.46 -3.23 9.70
CA GLU A 87 -5.66 -2.35 10.85
C GLU A 87 -4.33 -2.19 11.58
N ILE A 88 -4.10 -1.02 12.15
CA ILE A 88 -2.96 -0.75 13.03
C ILE A 88 -3.43 -0.17 14.36
N ASP A 89 -2.60 -0.32 15.38
CA ASP A 89 -2.75 0.38 16.65
C ASP A 89 -1.64 1.43 16.76
N ARG A 90 -2.02 2.70 16.76
CA ARG A 90 -1.13 3.85 16.95
C ARG A 90 -1.46 4.46 18.30
N ASP A 91 -0.54 4.28 19.26
CA ASP A 91 -0.65 4.83 20.61
C ASP A 91 -1.98 4.48 21.31
N GLY A 92 -2.46 3.24 21.16
CA GLY A 92 -3.72 2.76 21.74
C GLY A 92 -4.97 3.13 20.94
N THR A 93 -4.81 3.85 19.83
CA THR A 93 -5.91 4.21 18.92
C THR A 93 -5.84 3.37 17.65
N ARG A 94 -6.97 2.76 17.28
CA ARG A 94 -7.05 1.90 16.08
C ARG A 94 -7.32 2.71 14.82
N PHE A 95 -6.57 2.39 13.77
CA PHE A 95 -6.71 2.99 12.44
C PHE A 95 -6.87 1.91 11.37
N ASP A 96 -7.66 2.21 10.35
CA ASP A 96 -7.75 1.44 9.12
C ASP A 96 -6.71 1.96 8.13
N VAL A 97 -5.89 1.07 7.59
CA VAL A 97 -4.98 1.37 6.48
C VAL A 97 -5.67 0.92 5.20
N VAL A 98 -5.96 1.86 4.29
CA VAL A 98 -6.66 1.61 3.04
C VAL A 98 -5.81 2.02 1.85
N GLY A 99 -5.94 1.30 0.74
CA GLY A 99 -5.24 1.57 -0.51
C GLY A 99 -6.21 1.85 -1.65
N THR A 100 -5.87 2.78 -2.53
CA THR A 100 -6.64 3.14 -3.73
C THR A 100 -5.74 3.10 -4.95
N TYR A 101 -6.09 2.30 -5.96
CA TYR A 101 -5.41 2.35 -7.26
C TYR A 101 -5.79 3.63 -8.00
N LEU A 102 -4.79 4.44 -8.36
CA LEU A 102 -4.99 5.71 -9.05
C LEU A 102 -4.81 5.58 -10.56
N GLY A 103 -4.01 4.63 -11.01
CA GLY A 103 -3.73 4.46 -12.42
C GLY A 103 -2.32 4.00 -12.68
N VAL A 104 -2.01 3.92 -13.95
CA VAL A 104 -0.65 3.75 -14.44
C VAL A 104 0.07 5.08 -14.37
N VAL A 105 1.34 5.08 -13.99
CA VAL A 105 2.14 6.31 -14.02
C VAL A 105 2.15 6.81 -15.46
N ALA A 106 1.68 8.03 -15.66
CA ALA A 106 1.80 8.69 -16.95
C ALA A 106 3.23 9.20 -17.05
N ASP A 107 4.00 8.66 -18.00
CA ASP A 107 5.20 9.35 -18.45
C ASP A 107 4.72 10.68 -19.05
N GLU A 108 4.78 11.77 -18.27
CA GLU A 108 4.64 13.11 -18.82
C GLU A 108 5.84 13.35 -19.73
N ASN A 109 5.60 13.25 -21.04
CA ASN A 109 6.55 13.52 -22.12
C ASN A 109 6.41 14.96 -22.61
#